data_AF-B4FJQ8-F1
#
_entry.id   AF-B4FJQ8-F1
#
_cell.length_a   1.000
_cell.length_b   1.000
_cell.length_c   1.000
_cell.angle_alpha   90.00
_cell.angle_beta   90.00
_cell.angle_gamma   90.00
#
_symmetry.space_group_name_H-M   'P 1'
#
loop_
_entity.id
_entity.type
_entity.pdbx_description
1 polymer ?
#
loop_
_entity_poly.entity_id
_entity_poly.type
_entity_poly.pdbx_seq_one_letter_code
_entity_poly.pdbx_strand_id
1 'polypeptide(L)'
;MLDERSEIDYVKVLNRILPRDIRVLGWCPVPADFHARFTCLSREYKYLFWKGDLDILEMQKAASKFIGEHDFRNFCKMDAANVSNYRRHITEFTISACDRRSNNDELCSMTIKGSAFLWHQVRCMVAVLFLIGQGLESPSVVDSLLDIMKTSRKPQYKMAPELPLILQSCLFDKANFMCSADASRSLTEHLNDEYRHHMLQAEIFHIASSCLPFPEPNSSETPQKKRNHIPLLSRETEPSYEERISKVKAKLADNLK
;
A
#
# COMPACT_ATOMS: atom_id res chain seq x y z
N MET A 1 -14.51 -37.19 13.72
CA MET A 1 -15.18 -36.37 12.68
C MET A 1 -16.29 -35.62 13.39
N LEU A 2 -16.20 -34.30 13.50
CA LEU A 2 -17.30 -33.49 14.00
C LEU A 2 -18.41 -33.55 12.95
N ASP A 3 -19.65 -33.73 13.42
CA ASP A 3 -20.85 -33.83 12.59
C ASP A 3 -21.07 -32.48 11.87
N GLU A 4 -20.81 -32.42 10.56
CA GLU A 4 -20.96 -31.21 9.73
C GLU A 4 -22.40 -30.64 9.74
N ARG A 5 -23.37 -31.37 10.31
CA ARG A 5 -24.78 -30.98 10.36
C ARG A 5 -25.18 -30.05 11.51
N SER A 6 -24.26 -29.67 12.41
CA SER A 6 -24.59 -28.80 13.56
C SER A 6 -23.83 -27.46 13.61
N GLU A 7 -22.98 -27.16 12.64
CA GLU A 7 -22.15 -25.94 12.69
C GLU A 7 -22.94 -24.71 12.23
N ILE A 8 -22.67 -23.56 12.84
CA ILE A 8 -23.35 -22.30 12.52
C ILE A 8 -22.94 -21.84 11.11
N ASP A 9 -23.89 -21.34 10.32
CA ASP A 9 -23.58 -20.61 9.08
C ASP A 9 -23.00 -19.23 9.42
N TYR A 10 -21.72 -19.21 9.83
CA TYR A 10 -21.00 -18.01 10.25
C TYR A 10 -21.05 -16.92 9.17
N VAL A 11 -20.93 -17.31 7.91
CA VAL A 11 -20.91 -16.38 6.79
C VAL A 11 -22.24 -15.63 6.70
N LYS A 12 -23.37 -16.34 6.71
CA LYS A 12 -24.70 -15.72 6.65
C LYS A 12 -25.02 -14.90 7.89
N VAL A 13 -24.71 -15.41 9.07
CA VAL A 13 -25.00 -14.73 10.35
C VAL A 13 -24.22 -13.42 10.45
N LEU A 14 -22.92 -13.43 10.15
CA LEU A 14 -22.07 -12.23 10.24
C LEU A 14 -22.45 -11.20 9.17
N ASN A 15 -22.65 -11.63 7.91
CA ASN A 15 -23.01 -10.69 6.83
C ASN A 15 -24.35 -9.99 7.04
N ARG A 16 -25.25 -10.53 7.87
CA ARG A 16 -26.54 -9.88 8.21
C ARG A 16 -26.36 -8.61 9.04
N ILE A 17 -25.29 -8.51 9.83
CA ILE A 17 -25.05 -7.38 10.74
C ILE A 17 -23.90 -6.48 10.30
N LEU A 18 -23.10 -6.91 9.32
CA LEU A 18 -21.99 -6.13 8.78
C LEU A 18 -22.48 -5.03 7.83
N PRO A 19 -21.81 -3.85 7.81
CA PRO A 19 -22.10 -2.80 6.84
C PRO A 19 -21.81 -3.27 5.41
N ARG A 20 -22.32 -2.58 4.39
CA ARG A 20 -22.30 -3.07 3.00
C ARG A 20 -20.91 -3.31 2.41
N ASP A 21 -19.96 -2.50 2.85
CA ASP A 21 -18.55 -2.48 2.47
C ASP A 21 -17.69 -3.53 3.20
N ILE A 22 -18.26 -4.32 4.13
CA ILE A 22 -17.55 -5.40 4.83
C ILE A 22 -18.29 -6.72 4.63
N ARG A 23 -17.61 -7.73 4.08
CA ARG A 23 -18.18 -9.05 3.82
C ARG A 23 -17.25 -10.18 4.28
N VAL A 24 -17.83 -11.16 4.95
CA VAL A 24 -17.21 -12.46 5.22
C VAL A 24 -17.55 -13.39 4.05
N LEU A 25 -16.55 -14.05 3.48
CA LEU A 25 -16.75 -14.94 2.33
C LEU A 25 -16.62 -16.42 2.69
N GLY A 26 -15.91 -16.72 3.76
CA GLY A 26 -15.67 -18.07 4.20
C GLY A 26 -15.10 -18.12 5.60
N TRP A 27 -15.02 -19.32 6.13
CA TRP A 27 -14.45 -19.61 7.44
C TRP A 27 -13.74 -20.96 7.39
N CYS A 28 -12.89 -21.26 8.36
CA CYS A 28 -12.35 -22.60 8.53
C CYS A 28 -11.99 -22.84 10.00
N PRO A 29 -12.07 -24.09 10.48
CA PRO A 29 -11.45 -24.46 11.73
C PRO A 29 -9.93 -24.34 11.59
N VAL A 30 -9.28 -23.88 12.66
CA VAL A 30 -7.81 -23.75 12.73
C VAL A 30 -7.29 -24.37 14.04
N PRO A 31 -6.02 -24.81 14.07
CA PRO A 31 -5.37 -25.24 15.31
C PRO A 31 -5.43 -24.16 16.40
N ALA A 32 -5.43 -24.56 17.67
CA ALA A 32 -5.52 -23.64 18.80
C ALA A 32 -4.33 -22.67 18.92
N ASP A 33 -3.18 -23.03 18.36
CA ASP A 33 -1.96 -22.23 18.27
C ASP A 33 -1.90 -21.35 17.00
N PHE A 34 -2.92 -21.38 16.15
CA PHE A 34 -2.96 -20.58 14.94
C PHE A 34 -3.06 -19.08 15.25
N HIS A 35 -2.30 -18.27 14.52
CA HIS A 35 -2.37 -16.82 14.63
C HIS A 35 -2.40 -16.17 13.24
N ALA A 36 -3.49 -15.48 12.90
CA ALA A 36 -3.68 -14.86 11.58
C ALA A 36 -2.51 -13.94 11.15
N ARG A 37 -1.89 -13.24 12.11
CA ARG A 37 -0.66 -12.46 11.88
C ARG A 37 0.61 -13.29 11.75
N PHE A 38 0.94 -14.15 12.72
CA PHE A 38 2.27 -14.77 12.80
C PHE A 38 2.38 -16.06 11.97
N THR A 39 1.26 -16.74 11.69
CA THR A 39 1.20 -17.94 10.85
C THR A 39 1.08 -17.63 9.36
N CYS A 40 0.76 -16.38 8.98
CA CYS A 40 0.67 -16.00 7.58
C CYS A 40 2.06 -15.97 6.92
N LEU A 41 2.18 -16.73 5.83
CA LEU A 41 3.43 -16.98 5.12
C LEU A 41 3.80 -15.84 4.16
N SER A 42 2.81 -15.25 3.50
CA SER A 42 3.05 -14.11 2.60
C SER A 42 1.81 -13.25 2.45
N ARG A 43 2.03 -11.96 2.15
CA ARG A 43 0.98 -11.01 1.77
C ARG A 43 1.33 -10.42 0.42
N GLU A 44 0.31 -10.23 -0.40
CA GLU A 44 0.40 -9.59 -1.70
C GLU A 44 -0.45 -8.32 -1.71
N TYR A 45 0.18 -7.20 -2.04
CA TYR A 45 -0.48 -5.92 -2.21
C TYR A 45 -0.46 -5.50 -3.67
N LYS A 46 -1.52 -4.83 -4.09
CA LYS A 46 -1.56 -4.03 -5.32
C LYS A 46 -1.65 -2.56 -4.99
N TYR A 47 -0.91 -1.74 -5.74
CA TYR A 47 -1.02 -0.30 -5.69
C TYR A 47 -1.29 0.24 -7.10
N LEU A 48 -2.44 0.87 -7.30
CA LEU A 48 -2.84 1.45 -8.59
C LEU A 48 -2.40 2.91 -8.73
N PHE A 49 -2.01 3.31 -9.93
CA PHE A 49 -1.67 4.69 -10.23
C PHE A 49 -1.81 5.00 -11.72
N TRP A 50 -2.14 6.25 -12.03
CA TRP A 50 -2.06 6.77 -13.40
C TRP A 50 -0.61 7.06 -13.75
N LYS A 51 -0.17 6.59 -14.93
CA LYS A 51 1.23 6.68 -15.35
C LYS A 51 1.69 8.12 -15.54
N GLY A 52 0.91 8.94 -16.25
CA GLY A 52 1.31 10.27 -16.70
C GLY A 52 2.72 10.27 -17.32
N ASP A 53 3.55 11.20 -16.83
CA ASP A 53 4.94 11.38 -17.25
C ASP A 53 5.95 10.53 -16.44
N LEU A 54 5.48 9.57 -15.63
CA LEU A 54 6.38 8.75 -14.84
C LEU A 54 7.23 7.83 -15.71
N ASP A 55 8.54 7.83 -15.47
CA ASP A 55 9.50 6.88 -16.04
C ASP A 55 9.35 5.51 -15.36
N ILE A 56 8.53 4.65 -15.97
CA ILE A 56 8.26 3.30 -15.49
C ILE A 56 9.53 2.43 -15.46
N LEU A 57 10.47 2.65 -16.38
CA LEU A 57 11.68 1.83 -16.45
C LEU A 57 12.61 2.14 -15.28
N GLU A 58 12.81 3.41 -14.95
CA GLU A 58 13.57 3.80 -13.75
C GLU A 58 12.88 3.35 -12.46
N MET A 59 11.54 3.42 -12.40
CA MET A 59 10.78 2.87 -11.28
C MET A 59 10.95 1.36 -11.14
N GLN A 60 10.96 0.59 -12.22
CA GLN A 60 11.20 -0.86 -12.20
C GLN A 60 12.62 -1.19 -11.74
N LYS A 61 13.63 -0.43 -12.20
CA LYS A 61 15.02 -0.56 -11.73
C LYS A 61 15.15 -0.27 -10.24
N ALA A 62 14.40 0.71 -9.72
CA ALA A 62 14.38 1.02 -8.31
C ALA A 62 13.59 -0.03 -7.49
N ALA A 63 12.48 -0.53 -8.03
CA ALA A 63 11.64 -1.52 -7.37
C ALA A 63 12.38 -2.85 -7.13
N SER A 64 13.20 -3.28 -8.09
CA SER A 64 13.98 -4.51 -7.96
C SER A 64 14.99 -4.48 -6.81
N LYS A 65 15.46 -3.29 -6.42
CA LYS A 65 16.38 -3.10 -5.26
C LYS A 65 15.72 -3.41 -3.92
N PHE A 66 14.38 -3.36 -3.84
CA PHE A 66 13.66 -3.73 -2.63
C PHE A 66 13.55 -5.25 -2.43
N ILE A 67 13.77 -6.06 -3.47
CA ILE A 67 13.67 -7.52 -3.38
C ILE A 67 14.80 -8.06 -2.50
N GLY A 68 14.47 -9.01 -1.63
CA GLY A 68 15.38 -9.60 -0.65
C GLY A 68 15.09 -9.17 0.80
N GLU A 69 16.06 -9.39 1.67
CA GLU A 69 16.02 -9.08 3.11
C GLU A 69 16.72 -7.74 3.42
N HIS A 70 15.95 -6.72 3.77
CA HIS A 70 16.48 -5.38 4.07
C HIS A 70 15.88 -4.79 5.33
N ASP A 71 16.56 -3.79 5.92
CA ASP A 71 15.99 -2.95 6.98
C ASP A 71 15.18 -1.80 6.36
N PHE A 72 13.87 -1.85 6.53
CA PHE A 72 12.93 -0.92 5.90
C PHE A 72 12.55 0.26 6.78
N ARG A 73 13.33 0.59 7.84
CA ARG A 73 12.97 1.68 8.77
C ARG A 73 12.85 3.06 8.09
N ASN A 74 13.62 3.30 7.02
CA ASN A 74 13.53 4.51 6.22
C ASN A 74 12.37 4.49 5.21
N PHE A 75 11.67 3.36 5.10
CA PHE A 75 10.53 3.13 4.23
C PHE A 75 9.28 2.77 5.03
N CYS A 76 9.14 3.19 6.28
CA CYS A 76 7.94 2.96 7.06
C CYS A 76 7.63 4.15 7.96
N LYS A 77 6.47 4.09 8.64
CA LYS A 77 6.25 4.93 9.81
C LYS A 77 6.82 4.20 11.02
N MET A 78 7.89 4.75 11.58
CA MET A 78 8.64 4.09 12.65
C MET A 78 7.83 4.10 13.95
N ASP A 79 7.57 2.91 14.48
CA ASP A 79 6.90 2.68 15.76
C ASP A 79 7.84 1.93 16.71
N ALA A 80 8.81 2.66 17.23
CA ALA A 80 9.86 2.11 18.10
C ALA A 80 9.33 1.58 19.45
N ALA A 81 8.07 1.87 19.81
CA ALA A 81 7.46 1.33 21.02
C ALA A 81 7.04 -0.14 20.84
N ASN A 82 6.55 -0.50 19.64
CA ASN A 82 6.00 -1.83 19.37
C ASN A 82 6.86 -2.67 18.41
N VAL A 83 7.82 -2.05 17.72
CA VAL A 83 8.66 -2.71 16.71
C VAL A 83 10.13 -2.51 17.02
N SER A 84 10.81 -3.63 17.29
CA SER A 84 12.26 -3.69 17.49
C SER A 84 13.03 -4.19 16.27
N ASN A 85 12.36 -4.93 15.37
CA ASN A 85 12.96 -5.47 14.14
C ASN A 85 12.29 -4.88 12.90
N TYR A 86 13.07 -4.12 12.13
CA TYR A 86 12.66 -3.46 10.89
C TYR A 86 13.07 -4.23 9.63
N ARG A 87 13.66 -5.42 9.77
CA ARG A 87 14.02 -6.28 8.65
C ARG A 87 12.81 -7.00 8.09
N ARG A 88 12.61 -6.98 6.77
CA ARG A 88 11.52 -7.69 6.08
C ARG A 88 12.03 -8.35 4.79
N HIS A 89 11.35 -9.42 4.40
CA HIS A 89 11.54 -10.06 3.10
C HIS A 89 10.53 -9.53 2.09
N ILE A 90 11.02 -8.98 0.98
CA ILE A 90 10.21 -8.78 -0.22
C ILE A 90 10.61 -9.83 -1.24
N THR A 91 9.66 -10.65 -1.66
CA THR A 91 9.86 -11.72 -2.64
C THR A 91 9.57 -11.27 -4.06
N GLU A 92 8.71 -10.26 -4.23
CA GLU A 92 8.33 -9.74 -5.54
C GLU A 92 8.00 -8.25 -5.44
N PHE A 93 8.48 -7.48 -6.43
CA PHE A 93 8.03 -6.12 -6.67
C PHE A 93 8.04 -5.84 -8.18
N THR A 94 6.86 -5.90 -8.79
CA THR A 94 6.68 -5.70 -10.24
C THR A 94 5.81 -4.48 -10.52
N ILE A 95 6.02 -3.86 -11.68
CA ILE A 95 5.21 -2.73 -12.17
C ILE A 95 4.74 -3.10 -13.57
N SER A 96 3.43 -3.07 -13.80
CA SER A 96 2.81 -3.43 -15.08
C SER A 96 1.68 -2.47 -15.45
N ALA A 97 1.50 -2.27 -16.75
CA ALA A 97 0.31 -1.61 -17.29
C ALA A 97 -0.94 -2.46 -17.06
N CYS A 98 -2.06 -1.81 -16.82
CA CYS A 98 -3.39 -2.40 -16.80
C CYS A 98 -4.10 -2.13 -18.13
N ASP A 99 -5.12 -2.92 -18.45
CA ASP A 99 -5.89 -2.78 -19.70
C ASP A 99 -6.75 -1.50 -19.77
N ARG A 100 -6.73 -0.65 -18.73
CA ARG A 100 -7.55 0.57 -18.66
C ARG A 100 -6.74 1.81 -18.98
N ARG A 101 -7.30 2.64 -19.87
CA ARG A 101 -6.76 3.94 -20.27
C ARG A 101 -7.80 5.03 -20.10
N SER A 102 -7.37 6.26 -19.84
CA SER A 102 -8.23 7.44 -19.76
C SER A 102 -7.44 8.67 -20.22
N ASN A 103 -8.01 9.50 -21.09
CA ASN A 103 -7.38 10.75 -21.56
C ASN A 103 -5.92 10.58 -22.06
N ASN A 104 -5.63 9.53 -22.83
CA ASN A 104 -4.29 9.12 -23.27
C ASN A 104 -3.30 8.74 -22.15
N ASP A 105 -3.76 8.63 -20.91
CA ASP A 105 -3.00 8.08 -19.80
C ASP A 105 -3.33 6.60 -19.58
N GLU A 106 -2.35 5.86 -19.08
CA GLU A 106 -2.41 4.43 -18.83
C GLU A 106 -2.48 4.17 -17.32
N LEU A 107 -3.44 3.34 -16.91
CA LEU A 107 -3.47 2.86 -15.55
C LEU A 107 -2.38 1.81 -15.37
N CYS A 108 -1.55 1.96 -14.35
CA CYS A 108 -0.53 1.01 -13.98
C CYS A 108 -0.81 0.41 -12.60
N SER A 109 -0.24 -0.75 -12.35
CA SER A 109 -0.27 -1.41 -11.04
C SER A 109 1.14 -1.80 -10.60
N MET A 110 1.40 -1.63 -9.31
CA MET A 110 2.54 -2.25 -8.65
C MET A 110 2.05 -3.46 -7.88
N THR A 111 2.68 -4.62 -8.07
CA THR A 111 2.43 -5.83 -7.27
C THR A 111 3.61 -6.02 -6.32
N ILE A 112 3.33 -6.09 -5.02
CA ILE A 112 4.34 -6.22 -3.97
C ILE A 112 4.00 -7.43 -3.12
N LYS A 113 4.90 -8.41 -3.08
CA LYS A 113 4.76 -9.61 -2.27
C LYS A 113 5.91 -9.74 -1.28
N GLY A 114 5.58 -10.10 -0.06
CA GLY A 114 6.58 -10.28 0.99
C GLY A 114 6.05 -11.10 2.16
N SER A 115 6.94 -11.48 3.06
CA SER A 115 6.58 -12.28 4.24
C SER A 115 5.73 -11.47 5.20
N ALA A 116 6.13 -10.22 5.49
CA ALA A 116 5.38 -9.27 6.30
C ALA A 116 5.77 -7.84 5.92
N PHE A 117 4.94 -6.87 6.31
CA PHE A 117 5.18 -5.45 6.06
C PHE A 117 5.13 -4.66 7.37
N LEU A 118 5.96 -3.63 7.48
CA LEU A 118 5.93 -2.63 8.54
C LEU A 118 4.77 -1.66 8.33
N TRP A 119 4.46 -0.89 9.37
CA TRP A 119 3.41 0.12 9.29
C TRP A 119 3.72 1.13 8.19
N HIS A 120 2.78 1.28 7.24
CA HIS A 120 2.89 2.10 6.04
C HIS A 120 4.01 1.74 5.04
N GLN A 121 4.63 0.55 5.15
CA GLN A 121 5.81 0.21 4.35
C GLN A 121 5.58 0.36 2.84
N VAL A 122 4.51 -0.25 2.34
CA VAL A 122 4.18 -0.24 0.91
C VAL A 122 4.01 1.18 0.39
N ARG A 123 3.23 2.02 1.07
CA ARG A 123 2.97 3.41 0.64
C ARG A 123 4.23 4.29 0.71
N CYS A 124 5.15 4.01 1.62
CA CYS A 124 6.45 4.69 1.69
C CYS A 124 7.38 4.27 0.55
N MET A 125 7.46 2.97 0.23
CA MET A 125 8.21 2.49 -0.94
C MET A 125 7.66 3.11 -2.23
N VAL A 126 6.33 3.08 -2.42
CA VAL A 126 5.66 3.68 -3.59
C VAL A 126 5.93 5.19 -3.69
N ALA A 127 5.94 5.92 -2.56
CA ALA A 127 6.24 7.35 -2.57
C ALA A 127 7.65 7.66 -3.13
N VAL A 128 8.65 6.88 -2.73
CA VAL A 128 10.02 7.03 -3.24
C VAL A 128 10.09 6.64 -4.72
N LEU A 129 9.39 5.59 -5.15
CA LEU A 129 9.28 5.24 -6.56
C LEU A 129 8.64 6.35 -7.39
N PHE A 130 7.64 7.06 -6.88
CA PHE A 130 7.07 8.21 -7.59
C PHE A 130 8.06 9.36 -7.76
N LEU A 131 8.90 9.64 -6.75
CA LEU A 131 9.96 10.66 -6.91
C LEU A 131 10.97 10.24 -8.00
N ILE A 132 11.30 8.95 -8.07
CA ILE A 132 12.18 8.41 -9.11
C ILE A 132 11.52 8.47 -10.48
N GLY A 133 10.26 8.05 -10.60
CA GLY A 133 9.51 8.13 -11.86
C GLY A 133 9.33 9.57 -12.36
N GLN A 134 9.27 10.56 -11.46
CA GLN A 134 9.26 11.98 -11.81
C GLN A 134 10.64 12.53 -12.21
N GLY A 135 11.70 11.71 -12.18
CA GLY A 135 13.08 12.13 -12.43
C GLY A 135 13.68 13.01 -11.32
N LEU A 136 13.02 13.09 -10.17
CA LEU A 136 13.46 13.91 -9.03
C LEU A 136 14.51 13.20 -8.19
N GLU A 137 14.53 11.87 -8.21
CA GLU A 137 15.51 11.03 -7.52
C GLU A 137 16.08 9.97 -8.45
N SER A 138 17.33 9.59 -8.20
CA SER A 138 17.95 8.45 -8.88
C SER A 138 17.53 7.12 -8.22
N PRO A 139 17.43 6.00 -8.94
CA PRO A 139 17.23 4.67 -8.33
C PRO A 139 18.23 4.31 -7.22
N SER A 140 19.43 4.88 -7.26
CA SER A 140 20.47 4.70 -6.21
C SER A 140 20.09 5.25 -4.84
N VAL A 141 19.07 6.12 -4.76
CA VAL A 141 18.53 6.59 -3.49
C VAL A 141 17.97 5.43 -2.67
N VAL A 142 17.41 4.40 -3.32
CA VAL A 142 16.86 3.22 -2.65
C VAL A 142 17.96 2.49 -1.88
N ASP A 143 19.11 2.24 -2.51
CA ASP A 143 20.25 1.59 -1.83
C ASP A 143 20.70 2.40 -0.61
N SER A 144 20.78 3.73 -0.78
CA SER A 144 21.22 4.63 0.29
C SER A 144 20.26 4.64 1.47
N LEU A 145 18.95 4.51 1.23
CA LEU A 145 17.93 4.47 2.28
C LEU A 145 17.79 3.08 2.93
N LEU A 146 18.11 1.99 2.22
CA LEU A 146 18.16 0.64 2.80
C LEU A 146 19.45 0.42 3.63
N ASP A 147 20.52 1.14 3.31
CA ASP A 147 21.76 1.15 4.10
C ASP A 147 21.63 2.07 5.33
N ILE A 148 21.38 1.47 6.49
CA ILE A 148 21.21 2.18 7.76
C ILE A 148 22.52 2.78 8.28
N MET A 149 23.67 2.24 7.88
CA MET A 149 24.97 2.82 8.25
C MET A 149 25.19 4.14 7.52
N LYS A 150 24.75 4.23 6.27
CA LYS A 150 24.79 5.45 5.47
C LYS A 150 23.67 6.43 5.84
N THR A 151 22.45 5.92 6.03
CA THR A 151 21.26 6.72 6.33
C THR A 151 20.58 6.22 7.61
N SER A 152 21.11 6.62 8.76
CA SER A 152 20.59 6.22 10.07
C SER A 152 19.27 6.92 10.45
N ARG A 153 18.95 8.03 9.79
CA ARG A 153 17.76 8.84 10.03
C ARG A 153 16.93 8.96 8.77
N LYS A 154 15.64 8.65 8.87
CA LYS A 154 14.71 8.69 7.75
C LYS A 154 14.51 10.13 7.27
N PRO A 155 14.76 10.45 5.99
CA PRO A 155 14.45 11.77 5.45
C PRO A 155 12.94 12.00 5.35
N GLN A 156 12.52 13.26 5.43
CA GLN A 156 11.12 13.63 5.29
C GLN A 156 10.62 13.47 3.85
N TYR A 157 9.55 12.71 3.65
CA TYR A 157 8.83 12.62 2.39
C TYR A 157 7.35 12.31 2.62
N LYS A 158 6.50 12.83 1.71
CA LYS A 158 5.06 12.57 1.76
C LYS A 158 4.78 11.15 1.29
N MET A 159 4.13 10.38 2.14
CA MET A 159 3.68 9.03 1.82
C MET A 159 2.65 9.04 0.69
N ALA A 160 2.65 7.99 -0.14
CA ALA A 160 1.70 7.84 -1.23
C ALA A 160 0.25 7.77 -0.69
N PRO A 161 -0.77 8.19 -1.44
CA PRO A 161 -2.18 8.05 -1.06
C PRO A 161 -2.57 6.63 -0.62
N GLU A 162 -3.59 6.50 0.23
CA GLU A 162 -4.09 5.17 0.68
C GLU A 162 -5.10 4.54 -0.27
N LEU A 163 -5.94 5.36 -0.90
CA LEU A 163 -7.07 4.90 -1.69
C LEU A 163 -6.73 3.78 -2.70
N PRO A 164 -5.61 3.84 -3.46
CA PRO A 164 -5.33 2.81 -4.47
C PRO A 164 -4.58 1.58 -3.95
N LEU A 165 -4.36 1.46 -2.63
CA LEU A 165 -3.70 0.31 -2.03
C LEU A 165 -4.72 -0.78 -1.69
N ILE A 166 -4.47 -1.98 -2.21
CA ILE A 166 -5.32 -3.16 -2.04
C ILE A 166 -4.49 -4.28 -1.43
N LEU A 167 -4.94 -4.87 -0.33
CA LEU A 167 -4.46 -6.18 0.12
C LEU A 167 -5.14 -7.25 -0.74
N GLN A 168 -4.40 -7.86 -1.65
CA GLN A 168 -4.96 -8.80 -2.62
C GLN A 168 -5.07 -10.21 -2.06
N SER A 169 -4.04 -10.69 -1.36
CA SER A 169 -4.04 -12.04 -0.82
C SER A 169 -3.13 -12.19 0.41
N CYS A 170 -3.48 -13.18 1.23
CA CYS A 170 -2.67 -13.68 2.34
C CYS A 170 -2.54 -15.19 2.20
N LEU A 171 -1.32 -15.71 2.27
CA LEU A 171 -1.06 -17.14 2.18
C LEU A 171 -0.94 -17.76 3.56
N PHE A 172 -1.60 -18.90 3.75
CA PHE A 172 -1.55 -19.73 4.95
C PHE A 172 -1.43 -21.20 4.52
N ASP A 173 -0.66 -22.01 5.25
CA ASP A 173 -0.53 -23.45 5.04
C ASP A 173 -1.67 -24.25 5.70
N LYS A 174 -2.10 -23.81 6.90
CA LYS A 174 -3.02 -24.53 7.78
C LYS A 174 -4.44 -23.95 7.79
N ALA A 175 -4.82 -23.19 6.77
CA ALA A 175 -6.16 -22.59 6.67
C ALA A 175 -6.81 -22.94 5.33
N ASN A 176 -7.77 -23.87 5.36
CA ASN A 176 -8.54 -24.28 4.20
C ASN A 176 -9.95 -23.71 4.29
N PHE A 177 -10.17 -22.54 3.68
CA PHE A 177 -11.42 -21.80 3.79
C PHE A 177 -12.59 -22.54 3.13
N MET A 178 -13.66 -22.73 3.90
CA MET A 178 -14.99 -23.11 3.44
C MET A 178 -15.72 -21.84 3.02
N CYS A 179 -15.74 -21.57 1.72
CA CYS A 179 -16.34 -20.37 1.16
C CYS A 179 -17.82 -20.58 0.83
N SER A 180 -18.64 -19.55 1.08
CA SER A 180 -20.04 -19.53 0.69
C SER A 180 -20.20 -19.03 -0.74
N ALA A 181 -20.79 -19.86 -1.60
CA ALA A 181 -21.11 -19.48 -2.98
C ALA A 181 -22.14 -18.33 -3.00
N ASP A 182 -23.11 -18.33 -2.09
CA ASP A 182 -24.11 -17.26 -1.99
C ASP A 182 -23.49 -15.93 -1.60
N ALA A 183 -22.60 -15.92 -0.60
CA ALA A 183 -21.89 -14.70 -0.22
C ALA A 183 -20.98 -14.19 -1.35
N SER A 184 -20.32 -15.10 -2.08
CA SER A 184 -19.48 -14.75 -3.22
C SER A 184 -20.29 -14.14 -4.36
N ARG A 185 -21.47 -14.70 -4.67
CA ARG A 185 -22.41 -14.14 -5.67
C ARG A 185 -22.91 -12.76 -5.24
N SER A 186 -23.38 -12.64 -3.99
CA SER A 186 -23.88 -11.36 -3.47
C SER A 186 -22.80 -10.27 -3.44
N LEU A 187 -21.56 -10.60 -3.07
CA LEU A 187 -20.44 -9.66 -3.16
C LEU A 187 -20.14 -9.27 -4.61
N THR A 188 -20.16 -10.23 -5.53
CA THR A 188 -19.92 -9.96 -6.96
C THR A 188 -20.97 -8.99 -7.51
N GLU A 189 -22.25 -9.20 -7.21
CA GLU A 189 -23.33 -8.28 -7.58
C GLU A 189 -23.12 -6.89 -6.98
N HIS A 190 -22.83 -6.82 -5.67
CA HIS A 190 -22.57 -5.55 -4.99
C HIS A 190 -21.39 -4.77 -5.62
N LEU A 191 -20.25 -5.43 -5.86
CA LEU A 191 -19.08 -4.80 -6.48
C LEU A 191 -19.37 -4.33 -7.91
N ASN A 192 -20.18 -5.09 -8.67
CA ASN A 192 -20.61 -4.67 -10.00
C ASN A 192 -21.50 -3.43 -9.94
N ASP A 193 -22.38 -3.32 -8.95
CA ASP A 193 -23.24 -2.15 -8.76
C ASP A 193 -22.43 -0.92 -8.34
N GLU A 194 -21.50 -1.05 -7.38
CA GLU A 194 -20.57 0.01 -6.99
C GLU A 194 -19.70 0.46 -8.17
N TYR A 195 -19.20 -0.50 -8.95
CA TYR A 195 -18.42 -0.21 -10.16
C TYR A 195 -19.26 0.60 -11.17
N ARG A 196 -20.50 0.18 -11.45
CA ARG A 196 -21.41 0.92 -12.34
C ARG A 196 -21.71 2.31 -11.81
N HIS A 197 -21.92 2.45 -10.50
CA HIS A 197 -22.16 3.74 -9.86
C HIS A 197 -20.98 4.69 -10.05
N HIS A 198 -19.75 4.23 -9.78
CA HIS A 198 -18.56 5.04 -9.98
C HIS A 198 -18.27 5.34 -11.46
N MET A 199 -18.60 4.43 -12.37
CA MET A 199 -18.53 4.70 -13.81
C MET A 199 -19.51 5.79 -14.24
N LEU A 200 -20.73 5.78 -13.71
CA LEU A 200 -21.71 6.84 -13.96
C LEU A 200 -21.21 8.19 -13.42
N GLN A 201 -20.64 8.21 -12.20
CA GLN A 201 -20.03 9.41 -11.64
C GLN A 201 -18.87 9.93 -12.50
N ALA A 202 -18.00 9.04 -12.97
CA ALA A 202 -16.90 9.39 -13.87
C ALA A 202 -17.42 10.03 -15.16
N GLU A 203 -18.49 9.49 -15.75
CA GLU A 203 -19.11 10.04 -16.95
C GLU A 203 -19.77 11.41 -16.70
N ILE A 204 -20.44 11.59 -15.56
CA ILE A 204 -20.98 12.89 -15.15
C ILE A 204 -19.86 13.95 -15.11
N PHE A 205 -18.71 13.61 -14.53
CA PHE A 205 -17.56 14.52 -14.50
C PHE A 205 -16.97 14.76 -15.90
N HIS A 206 -16.94 13.73 -16.74
CA HIS A 206 -16.47 13.86 -18.13
C HIS A 206 -17.34 14.86 -18.92
N ILE A 207 -18.67 14.73 -18.86
CA ILE A 207 -19.62 15.64 -19.51
C ILE A 207 -19.54 17.04 -18.88
N ALA A 208 -19.49 17.14 -17.55
CA ALA A 208 -19.36 18.42 -16.89
C ALA A 208 -18.10 19.17 -17.33
N SER A 209 -16.98 18.46 -17.51
CA SER A 209 -15.73 19.01 -18.01
C SER A 209 -15.83 19.49 -19.46
N SER A 210 -16.59 18.82 -20.32
CA SER A 210 -16.76 19.22 -21.73
C SER A 210 -17.68 20.42 -21.91
N CYS A 211 -18.54 20.69 -20.92
CA CYS A 211 -19.44 21.86 -20.89
C CYS A 211 -18.79 23.13 -20.35
N LEU A 212 -17.57 23.05 -19.81
CA LEU A 212 -16.85 24.24 -19.34
C LEU A 212 -16.50 25.14 -20.52
N PRO A 213 -16.75 26.47 -20.45
CA PRO A 213 -16.32 27.38 -21.49
C PRO A 213 -14.80 27.34 -21.56
N PHE A 214 -14.24 26.95 -22.72
CA PHE A 214 -12.81 27.12 -22.97
C PHE A 214 -12.51 28.61 -22.90
N PRO A 215 -11.67 29.09 -21.97
CA PRO A 215 -11.09 30.40 -22.16
C PRO A 215 -10.27 30.34 -23.46
N GLU A 216 -10.47 31.30 -24.37
CA GLU A 216 -9.50 31.61 -25.43
C GLU A 216 -8.09 31.53 -24.81
N PRO A 217 -7.11 30.89 -25.48
CA PRO A 217 -5.78 30.73 -24.92
C PRO A 217 -5.12 32.09 -24.78
N ASN A 218 -5.34 32.76 -23.65
CA ASN A 218 -4.48 33.83 -23.22
C ASN A 218 -3.11 33.18 -22.99
N SER A 219 -2.19 33.53 -23.89
CA SER A 219 -0.77 33.22 -23.88
C SER A 219 -0.11 33.76 -22.61
N SER A 220 -0.40 33.12 -21.49
CA SER A 220 0.34 33.21 -20.25
C SER A 220 -0.05 31.97 -19.44
N GLU A 221 0.41 30.80 -19.90
CA GLU A 221 0.74 29.76 -18.93
C GLU A 221 1.72 30.42 -17.94
N THR A 222 1.20 30.88 -16.81
CA THR A 222 2.06 31.20 -15.68
C THR A 222 2.84 29.91 -15.44
N PRO A 223 4.17 29.90 -15.58
CA PRO A 223 4.94 28.69 -15.34
C PRO A 223 4.54 28.22 -13.95
N GLN A 224 3.91 27.04 -13.86
CA GLN A 224 3.68 26.40 -12.57
C GLN A 224 5.04 26.42 -11.90
N LYS A 225 5.17 27.22 -10.83
CA LYS A 225 6.44 27.39 -10.12
C LYS A 225 6.95 25.99 -9.86
N LYS A 226 7.99 25.55 -10.59
CA LYS A 226 8.68 24.29 -10.32
C LYS A 226 9.06 24.40 -8.86
N ARG A 227 8.36 23.68 -7.99
CA ARG A 227 8.76 23.59 -6.59
C ARG A 227 10.18 23.06 -6.65
N ASN A 228 11.12 23.81 -6.09
CA ASN A 228 12.52 23.37 -6.03
C ASN A 228 12.53 22.04 -5.28
N HIS A 229 12.70 20.94 -6.02
CA HIS A 229 12.83 19.63 -5.43
C HIS A 229 14.15 19.60 -4.64
N ILE A 230 14.04 19.27 -3.37
CA ILE A 230 15.21 19.03 -2.50
C ILE A 230 15.43 17.52 -2.48
N PRO A 231 16.62 17.02 -2.88
CA PRO A 231 16.94 15.60 -2.85
C PRO A 231 16.70 14.98 -1.47
N LEU A 232 16.20 13.75 -1.41
CA LEU A 232 15.81 13.07 -0.17
C LEU A 232 16.94 13.08 0.86
N LEU A 233 18.17 12.79 0.45
CA LEU A 233 19.34 12.73 1.34
C LEU A 233 19.78 14.11 1.85
N SER A 234 19.21 15.20 1.34
CA SER A 234 19.47 16.58 1.77
C SER A 234 18.34 17.19 2.60
N ARG A 235 17.27 16.44 2.86
CA ARG A 235 16.11 16.92 3.64
C ARG A 235 16.35 16.81 5.14
N GLU A 236 15.53 17.53 5.89
CA GLU A 236 15.36 17.26 7.32
C GLU A 236 14.99 15.80 7.55
N THR A 237 15.45 15.26 8.67
CA THR A 237 15.28 13.86 9.02
C THR A 237 14.43 13.69 10.27
N GLU A 238 13.66 12.61 10.29
CA GLU A 238 13.01 12.12 11.50
C GLU A 238 14.05 11.62 12.53
N PRO A 239 13.73 11.59 13.84
CA PRO A 239 14.59 10.96 14.83
C PRO A 239 14.88 9.49 14.49
N SER A 240 16.13 9.08 14.75
CA SER A 240 16.60 7.70 14.57
C SER A 240 15.84 6.73 15.47
N TYR A 241 16.00 5.44 15.19
CA TYR A 241 15.44 4.40 16.04
C TYR A 241 15.99 4.46 17.47
N GLU A 242 17.30 4.64 17.62
CA GLU A 242 18.02 4.70 18.90
C GLU A 242 17.55 5.91 19.72
N GLU A 243 17.36 7.07 19.07
CA GLU A 243 16.81 8.28 19.71
C GLU A 243 15.38 8.04 20.22
N ARG A 244 14.52 7.38 19.42
CA ARG A 244 13.14 7.08 19.81
C ARG A 244 13.08 6.09 20.96
N ILE A 245 13.87 5.02 20.94
CA ILE A 245 13.90 4.03 22.03
C ILE A 245 14.38 4.68 23.32
N SER A 246 15.41 5.51 23.26
CA SER A 246 15.92 6.21 24.45
C SER A 246 14.83 7.06 25.09
N LYS A 247 14.01 7.75 24.26
CA LYS A 247 12.86 8.53 24.72
C LYS A 247 11.74 7.67 25.31
N VAL A 248 11.46 6.50 24.74
CA VAL A 248 10.45 5.56 25.27
C VAL A 248 10.89 5.04 26.65
N LYS A 249 12.16 4.64 26.78
CA LYS A 249 12.73 4.16 28.05
C LYS A 249 12.71 5.24 29.13
N ALA A 250 13.06 6.48 28.78
CA ALA A 250 13.01 7.60 29.73
C ALA A 250 11.59 7.83 30.27
N LYS A 251 10.56 7.83 29.39
CA LYS A 251 9.16 7.95 29.82
C LYS A 251 8.69 6.83 30.74
N LEU A 252 9.13 5.60 30.48
CA LEU A 252 8.80 4.46 31.34
C LEU A 252 9.44 4.60 32.73
N ALA A 253 10.69 5.09 32.80
CA ALA A 253 11.38 5.32 34.05
C ALA A 253 10.74 6.45 34.88
N ASP A 254 10.22 7.50 34.23
CA ASP A 254 9.54 8.60 34.92
C ASP A 254 8.15 8.19 35.46
N ASN A 255 7.44 7.28 34.78
CA ASN A 255 6.15 6.76 35.25
C ASN A 255 6.25 5.76 36.42
N LEU A 256 7.46 5.32 36.76
CA LEU A 256 7.74 4.39 37.87
C LEU A 256 8.20 5.13 39.15
N LYS A 257 8.30 6.47 39.11
CA LYS A 257 8.59 7.35 40.25
C LYS A 257 7.34 8.04 40.74
#